data_AF-A0AA91VFI2-F1
#
_entry.id   AF-A0AA91VFI2-F1
#
_cell.length_a   1.000
_cell.length_b   1.000
_cell.length_c   1.000
_cell.angle_alpha   90.00
_cell.angle_beta   90.00
_cell.angle_gamma   90.00
#
_symmetry.space_group_name_H-M   'P 1'
#
loop_
_entity.id
_entity.type
_entity.pdbx_description
1 polymer ?
#
loop_
_entity_poly.entity_id
_entity_poly.type
_entity_poly.pdbx_seq_one_letter_code
_entity_poly.pdbx_strand_id
1 'polypeptide(L)'
;MLNQTALIIIDVQKAFDLPYWGVRNNPFAEENMKSLLEEWRGRGLPIFHIQHVNKDNIESVFHPNAETVHFKEEVQPLQDEIIIQKSVNSAFIGTDLEQQLKEKSCSAVIIVGLTTNHCVETTTRMAGNLGFLTYLVSDATATFNRKGPDGVQHCAEEIHKMTLVNLHEEFATIVTTPEILEKVKLSQL
;
A
#
# COMPACT_ATOMS: atom_id res chain seq x y z
N MET A 1 19.59 -5.82 -10.50
CA MET A 1 18.61 -4.76 -10.84
C MET A 1 17.59 -4.48 -9.72
N LEU A 2 17.84 -4.90 -8.47
CA LEU A 2 16.96 -4.61 -7.31
C LEU A 2 17.43 -3.41 -6.46
N ASN A 3 18.60 -2.82 -6.76
CA ASN A 3 19.22 -1.77 -5.94
C ASN A 3 18.44 -0.44 -5.91
N GLN A 4 17.35 -0.30 -6.68
CA GLN A 4 16.50 0.90 -6.69
C GLN A 4 15.01 0.52 -6.80
N THR A 5 14.61 -0.57 -6.17
CA THR A 5 13.19 -0.90 -6.03
C THR A 5 12.66 -0.31 -4.72
N ALA A 6 11.67 0.57 -4.80
CA ALA A 6 11.07 1.18 -3.62
C ALA A 6 9.96 0.29 -3.02
N LEU A 7 9.84 0.25 -1.70
CA LEU A 7 8.66 -0.26 -1.00
C LEU A 7 7.72 0.90 -0.68
N ILE A 8 6.48 0.83 -1.14
CA ILE A 8 5.43 1.82 -0.90
C ILE A 8 4.36 1.18 -0.01
N ILE A 9 4.21 1.71 1.21
CA ILE A 9 3.29 1.21 2.24
C ILE A 9 2.11 2.17 2.34
N ILE A 10 0.93 1.74 1.89
CA ILE A 10 -0.23 2.62 1.71
C ILE A 10 -1.21 2.56 2.87
N ASP A 11 -1.41 3.71 3.53
CA ASP A 11 -2.49 3.99 4.48
C ASP A 11 -2.68 2.93 5.60
N VAL A 12 -1.59 2.34 6.07
CA VAL A 12 -1.64 1.33 7.15
C VAL A 12 -1.79 2.05 8.50
N GLN A 13 -2.97 2.62 8.71
CA GLN A 13 -3.32 3.49 9.82
C GLN A 13 -4.35 2.83 10.75
N LYS A 14 -4.35 3.19 12.03
CA LYS A 14 -5.27 2.70 13.06
C LYS A 14 -6.75 2.94 12.73
N ALA A 15 -7.04 3.90 11.86
CA ALA A 15 -8.38 4.16 11.34
C ALA A 15 -9.03 2.92 10.72
N PHE A 16 -8.25 2.01 10.15
CA PHE A 16 -8.75 0.76 9.56
C PHE A 16 -9.07 -0.34 10.59
N ASP A 17 -8.78 -0.13 11.89
CA ASP A 17 -9.18 -1.05 12.97
C ASP A 17 -10.59 -0.78 13.49
N LEU A 18 -11.21 0.31 13.03
CA LEU A 18 -12.54 0.67 13.47
C LEU A 18 -13.59 -0.34 12.95
N PRO A 19 -14.54 -0.77 13.79
CA PRO A 19 -15.46 -1.86 13.46
C PRO A 19 -16.42 -1.54 12.31
N TYR A 20 -16.62 -0.25 11.98
CA TYR A 20 -17.57 0.16 10.94
C TYR A 20 -17.13 -0.26 9.52
N TRP A 21 -15.86 -0.57 9.31
CA TRP A 21 -15.38 -1.11 8.04
C TRP A 21 -15.91 -2.53 7.77
N GLY A 22 -16.30 -3.26 8.81
CA GLY A 22 -16.82 -4.61 8.70
C GLY A 22 -15.73 -5.68 8.61
N VAL A 23 -16.06 -6.81 7.99
CA VAL A 23 -15.15 -7.96 7.89
C VAL A 23 -14.14 -7.72 6.77
N ARG A 24 -12.86 -7.90 7.08
CA ARG A 24 -11.75 -7.83 6.11
C ARG A 24 -11.29 -9.21 5.64
N ASN A 25 -10.60 -9.24 4.51
CA ASN A 25 -9.73 -10.36 4.15
C ASN A 25 -8.29 -10.13 4.68
N ASN A 26 -7.41 -11.09 4.44
CA ASN A 26 -5.98 -11.05 4.80
C ASN A 26 -5.73 -10.53 6.22
N PRO A 27 -6.09 -11.32 7.26
CA PRO A 27 -5.91 -10.92 8.65
C PRO A 27 -4.44 -10.76 9.05
N PHE A 28 -3.52 -11.36 8.27
CA PHE A 28 -2.07 -11.31 8.51
C PHE A 28 -1.33 -10.33 7.57
N ALA A 29 -2.04 -9.40 6.95
CA ALA A 29 -1.44 -8.51 5.96
C ALA A 29 -0.38 -7.61 6.59
N GLU A 30 -0.63 -7.11 7.80
CA GLU A 30 0.29 -6.26 8.55
C GLU A 30 1.61 -6.97 8.90
N GLU A 31 1.58 -8.25 9.28
CA GLU A 31 2.79 -9.04 9.54
C GLU A 31 3.61 -9.29 8.27
N ASN A 32 2.93 -9.49 7.14
CA ASN A 32 3.57 -9.59 5.83
C ASN A 32 4.22 -8.25 5.42
N MET A 33 3.52 -7.13 5.61
CA MET A 33 4.06 -5.78 5.37
C MET A 33 5.28 -5.51 6.24
N LYS A 34 5.24 -5.90 7.53
CA LYS A 34 6.36 -5.79 8.46
C LYS A 34 7.58 -6.58 7.97
N SER A 35 7.37 -7.81 7.52
CA SER A 35 8.45 -8.67 7.00
C SER A 35 9.15 -8.05 5.78
N LEU A 36 8.37 -7.47 4.87
CA LEU A 36 8.92 -6.73 3.71
C LEU A 36 9.64 -5.44 4.13
N LEU A 37 9.05 -4.71 5.08
CA LEU A 37 9.64 -3.47 5.60
C LEU A 37 10.99 -3.73 6.29
N GLU A 38 11.08 -4.78 7.11
CA GLU A 38 12.34 -5.19 7.75
C GLU A 38 13.40 -5.59 6.72
N GLU A 39 13.02 -6.32 5.67
CA GLU A 39 13.94 -6.67 4.59
C GLU A 39 14.45 -5.42 3.84
N TRP A 40 13.58 -4.46 3.55
CA TRP A 40 13.95 -3.19 2.91
C TRP A 40 14.89 -2.36 3.79
N ARG A 41 14.58 -2.27 5.10
CA ARG A 41 15.43 -1.59 6.10
C ARG A 41 16.82 -2.23 6.18
N GLY A 42 16.88 -3.55 6.30
CA GLY A 42 18.14 -4.30 6.40
C GLY A 42 19.07 -4.11 5.18
N ARG A 43 18.50 -3.70 4.04
CA ARG A 43 19.23 -3.47 2.79
C ARG A 43 19.47 -1.99 2.48
N GLY A 44 18.92 -1.08 3.28
CA GLY A 44 18.95 0.35 2.98
C GLY A 44 18.24 0.70 1.66
N LEU A 45 17.22 -0.07 1.27
CA LEU A 45 16.44 0.21 0.07
C LEU A 45 15.41 1.33 0.33
N PRO A 46 14.96 2.05 -0.72
CA PRO A 46 14.00 3.14 -0.55
C PRO A 46 12.66 2.67 0.02
N ILE A 47 12.17 3.34 1.07
CA ILE A 47 10.89 3.08 1.73
C ILE A 47 10.07 4.39 1.71
N PHE A 48 8.80 4.28 1.33
CA PHE A 48 7.84 5.38 1.32
C PHE A 48 6.58 4.97 2.08
N HIS A 49 6.31 5.66 3.18
CA HIS A 49 5.09 5.49 3.97
C HIS A 49 4.05 6.50 3.50
N ILE A 50 2.91 6.03 3.02
CA ILE A 50 1.82 6.91 2.61
C ILE A 50 0.80 7.01 3.73
N GLN A 51 0.44 8.23 4.10
CA GLN A 51 -0.54 8.52 5.14
C GLN A 51 -1.73 9.28 4.54
N HIS A 52 -2.93 8.73 4.66
CA HIS A 52 -4.13 9.47 4.32
C HIS A 52 -4.51 10.42 5.45
N VAL A 53 -4.71 11.69 5.10
CA VAL A 53 -5.11 12.76 6.02
C VAL A 53 -6.27 13.55 5.42
N ASN A 54 -7.29 13.82 6.25
CA ASN A 54 -8.38 14.71 5.90
C ASN A 54 -8.40 15.89 6.87
N LYS A 55 -7.79 17.00 6.45
CA LYS A 55 -7.63 18.21 7.27
C LYS A 55 -8.90 19.07 7.32
N ASP A 56 -9.79 18.90 6.34
CA ASP A 56 -10.95 19.76 6.16
C ASP A 56 -12.18 19.28 6.95
N ASN A 57 -12.16 18.03 7.42
CA ASN A 57 -13.24 17.45 8.23
C ASN A 57 -12.72 17.02 9.62
N ILE A 58 -13.04 17.81 10.64
CA ILE A 58 -12.66 17.57 12.04
C ILE A 58 -13.17 16.24 12.60
N GLU A 59 -14.31 15.75 12.10
CA GLU A 59 -14.93 14.47 12.51
C GLU A 59 -14.36 13.26 11.75
N SER A 60 -13.45 13.48 10.80
CA SER A 60 -12.84 12.40 10.05
C SER A 60 -11.96 11.54 10.96
N VAL A 61 -12.08 10.22 10.83
CA VAL A 61 -11.15 9.26 11.46
C VAL A 61 -9.71 9.37 10.91
N PHE A 62 -9.53 10.12 9.82
CA PHE A 62 -8.23 10.47 9.24
C PHE A 62 -7.85 11.94 9.50
N HIS A 63 -8.53 12.64 10.40
CA HIS A 63 -8.15 14.00 10.76
C HIS A 63 -6.81 14.01 11.52
N PRO A 64 -5.90 15.00 11.33
CA PRO A 64 -4.61 15.03 12.02
C PRO A 64 -4.65 14.99 13.56
N ASN A 65 -5.76 15.43 14.15
CA ASN A 65 -5.96 15.40 15.61
C ASN A 65 -6.61 14.10 16.11
N ALA A 66 -6.98 13.18 15.21
CA ALA A 66 -7.59 11.91 15.59
C ALA A 66 -6.50 10.87 15.85
N GLU A 67 -6.58 10.16 16.99
CA GLU A 67 -5.66 9.05 17.33
C GLU A 67 -5.60 7.96 16.24
N THR A 68 -6.70 7.79 15.50
CA THR A 68 -6.83 6.82 14.42
C THR A 68 -6.00 7.17 13.18
N VAL A 69 -5.51 8.40 13.03
CA VAL A 69 -4.67 8.80 11.90
C VAL A 69 -3.26 8.23 11.97
N HIS A 70 -2.83 7.78 13.15
CA HIS A 70 -1.49 7.23 13.35
C HIS A 70 -1.32 5.90 12.62
N PHE A 71 -0.08 5.61 12.21
CA PHE A 71 0.29 4.31 11.65
C PHE A 71 0.03 3.19 12.67
N LYS A 72 -0.21 1.98 12.14
CA LYS A 72 -0.21 0.75 12.93
C LYS A 72 1.23 0.41 13.32
N GLU A 73 1.40 -0.28 14.44
CA GLU A 73 2.72 -0.53 15.04
C GLU A 73 3.63 -1.35 14.12
N GLU A 74 3.06 -2.30 13.38
CA GLU A 74 3.75 -3.22 12.49
C GLU A 74 4.55 -2.52 11.40
N VAL A 75 4.11 -1.33 10.97
CA VAL A 75 4.75 -0.54 9.92
C VAL A 75 5.07 0.88 10.35
N GLN A 76 5.21 1.12 11.66
CA GLN A 76 5.56 2.42 12.19
C GLN A 76 6.84 2.96 11.51
N PRO A 77 6.79 4.17 10.91
CA PRO A 77 7.98 4.77 10.29
C PRO A 77 9.07 5.07 11.32
N LEU A 78 10.34 4.90 10.90
CA LEU A 78 11.50 5.40 11.64
C LEU A 78 11.74 6.88 11.33
N GLN A 79 12.56 7.54 12.15
CA GLN A 79 12.82 8.99 12.07
C GLN A 79 13.34 9.45 10.70
N ASP A 80 14.14 8.63 10.02
CA ASP A 80 14.77 8.97 8.74
C ASP A 80 14.00 8.40 7.52
N GLU A 81 12.84 7.80 7.73
CA GLU A 81 12.01 7.25 6.66
C GLU A 81 11.05 8.29 6.09
N ILE A 82 10.79 8.19 4.78
CA ILE A 82 9.96 9.16 4.06
C ILE A 82 8.49 8.90 4.36
N ILE A 83 7.79 9.95 4.79
CA ILE A 83 6.33 9.96 4.95
C ILE A 83 5.74 10.93 3.92
N ILE A 84 4.79 10.46 3.13
CA ILE A 84 4.04 11.28 2.17
C ILE A 84 2.57 11.30 2.60
N GLN A 85 2.05 12.50 2.83
CA GLN A 85 0.65 12.70 3.17
C GLN A 85 -0.18 12.94 1.91
N LYS A 86 -1.34 12.28 1.82
CA LYS A 86 -2.32 12.47 0.75
C LYS A 86 -3.73 12.71 1.28
N SER A 87 -4.53 13.44 0.52
CA SER A 87 -5.94 13.71 0.83
C SER A 87 -6.92 13.01 -0.14
N VAL A 88 -6.41 12.34 -1.17
CA VAL A 88 -7.18 11.57 -2.16
C VAL A 88 -6.72 10.11 -2.20
N ASN A 89 -7.32 9.28 -3.06
CA ASN A 89 -7.03 7.85 -3.12
C ASN A 89 -5.60 7.57 -3.62
N SER A 90 -5.20 8.18 -4.73
CA SER A 90 -3.86 7.99 -5.30
C SER A 90 -2.79 8.66 -4.45
N ALA A 91 -1.71 7.92 -4.18
CA ALA A 91 -0.52 8.48 -3.56
C ALA A 91 0.30 9.41 -4.45
N PHE A 92 -0.01 9.50 -5.75
CA PHE A 92 0.67 10.37 -6.71
C PHE A 92 -0.02 11.72 -6.93
N ILE A 93 -1.31 11.85 -6.60
CA ILE A 93 -2.08 13.07 -6.90
C ILE A 93 -1.93 14.07 -5.76
N GLY A 94 -1.40 15.25 -6.08
CA GLY A 94 -1.22 16.33 -5.10
C GLY A 94 -0.11 16.07 -4.09
N THR A 95 0.81 15.17 -4.41
CA THR A 95 2.00 14.81 -3.60
C THR A 95 3.26 14.93 -4.46
N ASP A 96 4.42 14.70 -3.85
CA ASP A 96 5.73 14.66 -4.50
C ASP A 96 6.27 13.21 -4.66
N LEU A 97 5.42 12.18 -4.51
CA LEU A 97 5.86 10.77 -4.57
C LEU A 97 6.59 10.43 -5.87
N GLU A 98 6.04 10.83 -7.03
CA GLU A 98 6.68 10.54 -8.33
C GLU A 98 8.06 11.20 -8.43
N GLN A 99 8.16 12.45 -8.01
CA GLN A 99 9.40 13.20 -8.01
C GLN A 99 10.45 12.52 -7.13
N GLN A 100 10.11 12.19 -5.89
CA GLN A 100 11.03 11.55 -4.95
C GLN A 100 11.47 10.14 -5.42
N LEU A 101 10.57 9.35 -6.01
CA LEU A 101 10.92 8.07 -6.62
C LEU A 101 11.95 8.26 -7.75
N LYS A 102 11.74 9.24 -8.63
CA LYS A 102 12.67 9.56 -9.74
C LYS A 102 14.02 10.09 -9.24
N GLU A 103 14.03 10.95 -8.23
CA GLU A 103 15.27 11.46 -7.62
C GLU A 103 16.10 10.34 -6.99
N LYS A 104 15.44 9.34 -6.40
CA LYS A 104 16.09 8.10 -5.92
C LYS A 104 16.35 7.08 -7.03
N SER A 105 16.10 7.44 -8.28
CA SER A 105 16.26 6.61 -9.47
C SER A 105 15.49 5.28 -9.39
N CYS A 106 14.36 5.28 -8.68
CA CYS A 106 13.54 4.09 -8.52
C CYS A 106 12.84 3.76 -9.84
N SER A 107 13.23 2.66 -10.49
CA SER A 107 12.58 2.17 -11.71
C SER A 107 11.46 1.16 -11.43
N ALA A 108 11.41 0.63 -10.20
CA ALA A 108 10.44 -0.38 -9.79
C ALA A 108 9.86 -0.05 -8.41
N VAL A 109 8.61 -0.46 -8.18
CA VAL A 109 7.90 -0.26 -6.92
C VAL A 109 7.22 -1.56 -6.48
N ILE A 110 7.34 -1.87 -5.18
CA ILE A 110 6.55 -2.89 -4.49
C ILE A 110 5.48 -2.17 -3.68
N ILE A 111 4.22 -2.45 -3.95
CA ILE A 111 3.08 -1.80 -3.31
C ILE A 111 2.41 -2.77 -2.33
N VAL A 112 2.17 -2.28 -1.11
CA VAL A 112 1.46 -2.95 -0.03
C VAL A 112 0.51 -1.97 0.67
N GLY A 113 -0.42 -2.44 1.51
CA GLY A 113 -1.25 -1.57 2.34
C GLY A 113 -2.76 -1.73 2.19
N LEU A 114 -3.52 -0.68 2.53
CA LEU A 114 -4.98 -0.68 2.55
C LEU A 114 -5.61 0.53 1.82
N THR A 115 -6.82 0.43 1.27
CA THR A 115 -7.52 -0.82 0.94
C THR A 115 -7.25 -1.23 -0.50
N THR A 116 -7.23 -2.54 -0.77
CA THR A 116 -6.89 -3.10 -2.10
C THR A 116 -7.64 -2.42 -3.23
N ASN A 117 -8.97 -2.33 -3.16
CA ASN A 117 -9.84 -1.81 -4.22
C ASN A 117 -10.05 -0.27 -4.19
N HIS A 118 -9.29 0.47 -3.39
CA HIS A 118 -9.34 1.94 -3.38
C HIS A 118 -7.94 2.55 -3.49
N CYS A 119 -7.33 2.94 -2.36
CA CYS A 119 -6.07 3.67 -2.34
C CYS A 119 -4.93 2.87 -2.96
N VAL A 120 -4.90 1.56 -2.67
CA VAL A 120 -3.92 0.63 -3.26
C VAL A 120 -4.14 0.53 -4.77
N GLU A 121 -5.32 0.10 -5.23
CA GLU A 121 -5.63 -0.02 -6.66
C GLU A 121 -5.38 1.27 -7.45
N THR A 122 -5.83 2.42 -6.93
CA THR A 122 -5.66 3.71 -7.61
C THR A 122 -4.17 4.04 -7.76
N THR A 123 -3.38 3.82 -6.70
CA THR A 123 -1.95 4.06 -6.72
C THR A 123 -1.24 3.07 -7.64
N THR A 124 -1.61 1.78 -7.62
CA THR A 124 -1.05 0.74 -8.49
C THR A 124 -1.29 1.05 -9.96
N ARG A 125 -2.52 1.43 -10.34
CA ARG A 125 -2.85 1.84 -11.72
C ARG A 125 -1.99 3.02 -12.16
N MET A 126 -1.84 4.03 -11.30
CA MET A 126 -1.01 5.19 -11.60
C MET A 126 0.47 4.85 -11.71
N ALA A 127 1.01 4.01 -10.82
CA ALA A 127 2.40 3.57 -10.89
C ALA A 127 2.71 2.88 -12.23
N GLY A 128 1.85 1.95 -12.67
CA GLY A 128 1.98 1.29 -13.97
C GLY A 128 1.92 2.28 -15.14
N ASN A 129 0.91 3.16 -15.15
CA ASN A 129 0.74 4.17 -16.20
C ASN A 129 1.86 5.23 -16.26
N LEU A 130 2.50 5.53 -15.11
CA LEU A 130 3.66 6.42 -15.04
C LEU A 130 4.97 5.73 -15.47
N GLY A 131 4.91 4.43 -15.82
CA GLY A 131 6.03 3.67 -16.36
C GLY A 131 6.91 2.98 -15.33
N PHE A 132 6.50 2.91 -14.05
CA PHE A 132 7.23 2.12 -13.05
C PHE A 132 6.99 0.63 -13.27
N LEU A 133 8.04 -0.18 -13.14
CA LEU A 133 7.89 -1.63 -13.02
C LEU A 133 7.20 -1.93 -11.68
N THR A 134 5.91 -2.25 -11.75
CA THR A 134 5.04 -2.27 -10.59
C THR A 134 4.72 -3.70 -10.16
N TYR A 135 4.90 -3.97 -8.86
CA TYR A 135 4.49 -5.19 -8.21
C TYR A 135 3.48 -4.89 -7.11
N LEU A 136 2.41 -5.66 -7.05
CA LEU A 136 1.42 -5.58 -5.98
C LEU A 136 1.43 -6.87 -5.18
N VAL A 137 1.64 -6.75 -3.87
CA VAL A 137 1.76 -7.91 -2.98
C VAL A 137 0.39 -8.28 -2.43
N SER A 138 -0.16 -9.36 -2.96
CA SER A 138 -1.54 -9.81 -2.75
C SER A 138 -1.86 -10.20 -1.31
N ASP A 139 -0.90 -10.75 -0.56
CA ASP A 139 -1.04 -11.17 0.85
C ASP A 139 -0.60 -10.09 1.85
N ALA A 140 0.01 -8.99 1.37
CA ALA A 140 0.33 -7.78 2.13
C ALA A 140 -0.58 -6.61 1.74
N THR A 141 -1.79 -6.90 1.28
CA THR A 141 -2.85 -5.93 1.00
C THR A 141 -4.18 -6.46 1.50
N ALA A 142 -5.10 -5.59 1.89
CA ALA A 142 -6.40 -6.03 2.40
C ALA A 142 -7.53 -5.07 2.01
N THR A 143 -8.75 -5.60 1.98
CA THR A 143 -9.98 -4.83 1.84
C THR A 143 -11.09 -5.41 2.72
N PHE A 144 -12.29 -4.83 2.63
CA PHE A 144 -13.43 -5.10 3.48
C PHE A 144 -14.66 -5.51 2.66
N ASN A 145 -15.63 -6.16 3.31
CA ASN A 145 -16.94 -6.41 2.72
C ASN A 145 -17.58 -5.10 2.28
N ARG A 146 -18.20 -5.08 1.09
CA ARG A 146 -18.93 -3.90 0.61
C ARG A 146 -20.22 -4.26 -0.09
N LYS A 147 -21.15 -3.31 -0.07
CA LYS A 147 -22.42 -3.41 -0.79
C LYS A 147 -22.27 -2.73 -2.15
N GLY A 148 -22.61 -3.44 -3.22
CA GLY A 148 -22.66 -2.90 -4.58
C GLY A 148 -23.82 -1.93 -4.79
N PRO A 149 -23.84 -1.19 -5.91
CA PRO A 149 -24.93 -0.27 -6.27
C PRO A 149 -26.25 -0.99 -6.57
N ASP A 150 -26.20 -2.28 -6.92
CA ASP A 150 -27.33 -3.19 -7.04
C ASP A 150 -27.88 -3.68 -5.68
N GLY A 151 -27.20 -3.29 -4.60
CA GLY A 151 -27.53 -3.67 -3.24
C GLY A 151 -27.05 -5.04 -2.83
N VAL A 152 -26.26 -5.74 -3.66
CA VAL A 152 -25.67 -7.04 -3.33
C VAL A 152 -24.49 -6.84 -2.39
N GLN A 153 -24.39 -7.67 -1.36
CA GLN A 153 -23.23 -7.68 -0.47
C GLN A 153 -22.15 -8.59 -1.07
N HIS A 154 -20.95 -8.05 -1.27
CA HIS A 154 -19.77 -8.79 -1.70
C HIS A 154 -18.82 -8.94 -0.53
N CYS A 155 -18.23 -10.13 -0.39
CA CYS A 155 -17.24 -10.33 0.66
C CYS A 155 -15.88 -9.74 0.25
N ALA A 156 -15.07 -9.39 1.25
CA ALA A 156 -13.75 -8.79 1.06
C ALA A 156 -12.86 -9.63 0.13
N GLU A 157 -12.96 -10.95 0.22
CA GLU A 157 -12.16 -11.88 -0.59
C GLU A 157 -12.52 -11.82 -2.08
N GLU A 158 -13.81 -11.70 -2.42
CA GLU A 158 -14.27 -11.54 -3.81
C GLU A 158 -13.82 -10.20 -4.39
N ILE A 159 -13.97 -9.12 -3.61
CA ILE A 159 -13.55 -7.77 -3.99
C ILE A 159 -12.05 -7.73 -4.23
N HIS A 160 -11.27 -8.31 -3.31
CA HIS A 160 -9.82 -8.40 -3.40
C HIS A 160 -9.39 -9.14 -4.66
N LYS A 161 -9.91 -10.35 -4.86
CA LYS A 161 -9.59 -11.17 -6.05
C LYS A 161 -9.92 -10.46 -7.35
N MET A 162 -11.11 -9.88 -7.47
CA MET A 162 -11.50 -9.16 -8.69
C MET A 162 -10.59 -7.96 -8.95
N THR A 163 -10.21 -7.24 -7.89
CA THR A 163 -9.25 -6.14 -7.98
C THR A 163 -7.89 -6.61 -8.49
N LEU A 164 -7.36 -7.70 -7.92
CA LEU A 164 -6.08 -8.27 -8.36
C LEU A 164 -6.13 -8.71 -9.83
N VAL A 165 -7.22 -9.34 -10.26
CA VAL A 165 -7.43 -9.73 -11.67
C VAL A 165 -7.40 -8.52 -12.59
N ASN A 166 -8.08 -7.42 -12.22
CA ASN A 166 -8.11 -6.20 -13.01
C ASN A 166 -6.75 -5.49 -13.11
N LEU A 167 -5.88 -5.71 -12.14
CA LEU A 167 -4.56 -5.08 -12.05
C LEU A 167 -3.47 -5.91 -12.73
N HIS A 168 -3.62 -7.23 -12.76
CA HIS A 168 -2.60 -8.14 -13.23
C HIS A 168 -2.29 -7.95 -14.71
N GLU A 169 -1.00 -7.96 -15.05
CA GLU A 169 -0.44 -7.86 -16.42
C GLU A 169 -0.66 -6.52 -17.12
N GLU A 170 -1.71 -5.76 -16.78
CA GLU A 170 -1.98 -4.43 -17.32
C GLU A 170 -1.31 -3.32 -16.51
N PHE A 171 -1.40 -3.36 -15.18
CA PHE A 171 -0.90 -2.30 -14.30
C PHE A 171 0.23 -2.77 -13.39
N ALA A 172 0.23 -4.05 -13.01
CA ALA A 172 1.24 -4.62 -12.12
C ALA A 172 1.40 -6.13 -12.29
N THR A 173 2.56 -6.65 -11.90
CA THR A 173 2.69 -8.08 -11.60
C THR A 173 2.15 -8.35 -10.19
N ILE A 174 1.17 -9.25 -10.08
CA ILE A 174 0.66 -9.67 -8.76
C ILE A 174 1.57 -10.75 -8.20
N VAL A 175 1.99 -10.60 -6.96
CA VAL A 175 2.95 -11.48 -6.26
C VAL A 175 2.54 -11.69 -4.81
N THR A 176 3.24 -12.57 -4.12
CA THR A 176 3.12 -12.82 -2.68
C THR A 176 4.38 -12.36 -1.94
N THR A 177 4.25 -12.20 -0.63
CA THR A 177 5.36 -11.80 0.25
C THR A 177 6.54 -12.78 0.16
N PRO A 178 6.34 -14.12 0.23
CA PRO A 178 7.43 -15.08 0.04
C PRO A 178 8.16 -14.95 -1.29
N GLU A 179 7.43 -14.74 -2.40
CA GLU A 179 8.04 -14.59 -3.74
C GLU A 179 8.92 -13.35 -3.83
N ILE A 180 8.50 -12.22 -3.24
CA ILE A 180 9.33 -11.01 -3.19
C ILE A 180 10.58 -11.24 -2.33
N LEU A 181 10.42 -11.81 -1.13
CA LEU A 181 11.55 -12.08 -0.24
C LEU A 181 12.55 -13.05 -0.88
N GLU A 182 12.09 -14.05 -1.63
CA GLU A 182 12.94 -14.98 -2.37
C GLU A 182 13.70 -14.28 -3.51
N LYS A 183 13.01 -13.50 -4.35
CA LYS A 183 13.66 -12.74 -5.45
C LYS A 183 14.72 -11.77 -4.94
N VAL A 184 14.43 -11.09 -3.83
CA VAL A 184 15.34 -10.14 -3.19
C VAL A 184 16.59 -10.84 -2.65
N LYS A 185 16.47 -12.04 -2.08
CA LYS A 185 17.61 -12.88 -1.67
C LYS A 185 18.45 -13.35 -2.86
N LEU A 186 17.83 -13.86 -3.93
CA LEU A 186 18.54 -14.39 -5.09
C LEU A 186 19.33 -13.34 -5.87
N SER A 187 18.88 -12.08 -5.85
CA SER A 187 19.56 -10.97 -6.53
C SER A 187 20.89 -10.52 -5.92
N GLN A 188 21.30 -11.16 -4.82
CA GLN A 188 22.59 -10.95 -4.15
C GLN A 188 23.63 -12.05 -4.45
N LEU A 189 23.25 -13.12 -5.16
CA LEU A 189 24.16 -14.12 -5.72
C LEU A 189 24.63 -13.69 -7.11
#